data_AF-A0A2H9TA63-F1
#
_entry.id   AF-A0A2H9TA63-F1
#
_cell.length_a   1.000
_cell.length_b   1.000
_cell.length_c   1.000
_cell.angle_alpha   90.00
_cell.angle_beta   90.00
_cell.angle_gamma   90.00
#
_symmetry.space_group_name_H-M   'P 1'
#
loop_
_entity.id
_entity.type
_entity.pdbx_description
1 polymer ?
#
loop_
_entity_poly.entity_id
_entity_poly.type
_entity_poly.pdbx_seq_one_letter_code
_entity_poly.pdbx_strand_id
1 'polypeptide(L)'
;MTRYWTGVGSRQAPEAMKRFCQLVATHLTQNSYFLRTSNLDGINQSFSAGVVFNRQECFLLEPASYGNHHGVYVHDSSARMSVMALFDRYHLHGYWQEMLYSRGNRFGIAMHMASVFALLGADPDDSSCYSRFVICWTPDGSCSANESSRAKTGQTRVVIRLADYLHIPVFNLAIEAHLRRIYQSLPATLLQQSPSLKELTKFCLPHQQFTVTGCF
;
A
#
# COMPACT_ATOMS: atom_id res chain seq x y z
N MET A 1 -17.05 13.33 5.48
CA MET A 1 -15.59 13.26 5.25
C MET A 1 -15.27 12.00 4.47
N THR A 2 -14.50 12.14 3.40
CA THR A 2 -14.03 11.00 2.58
C THR A 2 -13.09 10.12 3.40
N ARG A 3 -13.22 8.79 3.31
CA ARG A 3 -12.35 7.84 4.02
C ARG A 3 -11.38 7.19 3.05
N TYR A 4 -10.08 7.39 3.27
CA TYR A 4 -9.04 6.83 2.42
C TYR A 4 -8.42 5.57 3.02
N TRP A 5 -7.95 4.68 2.17
CA TRP A 5 -7.10 3.54 2.55
C TRP A 5 -6.04 3.33 1.48
N THR A 6 -4.91 2.75 1.86
CA THR A 6 -3.78 2.54 0.95
C THR A 6 -3.66 1.07 0.57
N GLY A 7 -3.65 0.80 -0.73
CA GLY A 7 -3.41 -0.53 -1.30
C GLY A 7 -2.05 -0.60 -1.98
N VAL A 8 -1.09 -1.31 -1.39
CA VAL A 8 0.28 -1.43 -1.89
C VAL A 8 0.87 -2.81 -1.63
N GLY A 9 1.92 -3.22 -2.35
CA GLY A 9 2.64 -4.44 -1.97
C GLY A 9 3.61 -4.94 -3.03
N SER A 10 4.04 -6.19 -2.85
CA SER A 10 5.06 -6.80 -3.71
C SER A 10 4.52 -7.15 -5.10
N ARG A 11 5.40 -7.02 -6.11
CA ARG A 11 5.17 -7.51 -7.47
C ARG A 11 5.10 -9.04 -7.55
N GLN A 12 5.66 -9.73 -6.55
CA GLN A 12 5.71 -11.19 -6.45
C GLN A 12 4.43 -11.80 -5.87
N ALA A 13 3.39 -10.99 -5.63
CA ALA A 13 2.12 -11.48 -5.11
C ALA A 13 1.55 -12.60 -6.01
N PRO A 14 1.13 -13.75 -5.46
CA PRO A 14 0.48 -14.82 -6.21
C PRO A 14 -0.80 -14.34 -6.89
N GLU A 15 -1.17 -14.94 -8.02
CA GLU A 15 -2.38 -14.55 -8.77
C GLU A 15 -3.68 -14.67 -7.95
N ALA A 16 -3.79 -15.68 -7.09
CA ALA A 16 -4.91 -15.80 -6.17
C ALA A 16 -4.98 -14.59 -5.21
N MET A 17 -3.85 -14.14 -4.69
CA MET A 17 -3.79 -12.96 -3.82
C MET A 17 -4.14 -11.68 -4.59
N LYS A 18 -3.69 -11.53 -5.84
CA LYS A 18 -4.07 -10.41 -6.71
C LYS A 18 -5.57 -10.35 -6.97
N ARG A 19 -6.19 -11.49 -7.32
CA ARG A 19 -7.65 -11.60 -7.49
C ARG A 19 -8.40 -11.25 -6.21
N PHE A 20 -7.92 -11.73 -5.06
CA PHE A 20 -8.51 -11.36 -3.77
C PHE A 20 -8.41 -9.85 -3.51
N CYS A 21 -7.29 -9.20 -3.84
CA CYS A 21 -7.12 -7.75 -3.70
C CYS A 21 -8.08 -6.94 -4.57
N GLN A 22 -8.42 -7.43 -5.78
CA GLN A 22 -9.46 -6.81 -6.61
C GLN A 22 -10.81 -6.81 -5.87
N LEU A 23 -11.21 -7.95 -5.31
CA LEU A 23 -12.48 -8.09 -4.57
C LEU A 23 -12.52 -7.22 -3.31
N VAL A 24 -11.39 -7.12 -2.59
CA VAL A 24 -11.25 -6.22 -1.44
C VAL A 24 -11.44 -4.76 -1.87
N ALA A 25 -10.82 -4.33 -2.97
CA ALA A 25 -10.99 -2.98 -3.49
C ALA A 25 -12.44 -2.71 -3.93
N THR A 26 -13.10 -3.66 -4.58
CA THR A 26 -14.52 -3.57 -4.95
C THR A 26 -15.38 -3.37 -3.70
N HIS A 27 -15.19 -4.21 -2.68
CA HIS A 27 -15.94 -4.13 -1.44
C HIS A 27 -15.76 -2.77 -0.74
N LEU A 28 -14.51 -2.32 -0.56
CA LEU A 28 -14.22 -1.07 0.15
C LEU A 28 -14.76 0.15 -0.61
N THR A 29 -14.62 0.16 -1.93
CA THR A 29 -15.13 1.28 -2.75
C THR A 29 -16.65 1.33 -2.80
N GLN A 30 -17.35 0.19 -2.78
CA GLN A 30 -18.80 0.13 -2.56
C GLN A 30 -19.20 0.69 -1.18
N ASN A 31 -18.35 0.53 -0.17
CA ASN A 31 -18.58 0.99 1.20
C ASN A 31 -17.98 2.39 1.49
N SER A 32 -17.88 3.25 0.48
CA SER A 32 -17.48 4.67 0.61
C SER A 32 -16.05 4.92 1.07
N TYR A 33 -15.17 3.93 0.89
CA TYR A 33 -13.73 4.15 0.96
C TYR A 33 -13.15 4.50 -0.41
N PHE A 34 -12.12 5.35 -0.43
CA PHE A 34 -11.35 5.69 -1.60
C PHE A 34 -9.98 4.99 -1.55
N LEU A 35 -9.64 4.27 -2.61
CA LEU A 35 -8.33 3.65 -2.74
C LEU A 35 -7.28 4.72 -3.02
N ARG A 36 -6.16 4.67 -2.31
CA ARG A 36 -4.92 5.33 -2.69
C ARG A 36 -3.84 4.30 -3.02
N THR A 37 -3.12 4.54 -4.10
CA THR A 37 -2.02 3.68 -4.51
C THR A 37 -1.03 4.42 -5.40
N SER A 38 0.18 3.87 -5.57
CA SER A 38 1.16 4.32 -6.56
C SER A 38 1.01 3.59 -7.91
N ASN A 39 0.00 2.73 -8.04
CA ASN A 39 -0.33 1.92 -9.22
C ASN A 39 0.82 1.11 -9.79
N LEU A 40 1.89 0.83 -9.06
CA LEU A 40 3.02 0.03 -9.56
C LEU A 40 2.58 -1.36 -10.04
N ASP A 41 3.40 -2.04 -10.83
CA ASP A 41 3.08 -3.41 -11.26
C ASP A 41 2.73 -4.34 -10.10
N GLY A 42 1.95 -5.38 -10.39
CA GLY A 42 1.61 -6.43 -9.43
C GLY A 42 0.38 -6.08 -8.59
N ILE A 43 0.53 -6.08 -7.26
CA ILE A 43 -0.65 -5.99 -6.37
C ILE A 43 -1.27 -4.59 -6.35
N ASN A 44 -0.50 -3.52 -6.62
CA ASN A 44 -1.04 -2.16 -6.67
C ASN A 44 -2.04 -2.04 -7.84
N GLN A 45 -1.67 -2.49 -9.04
CA GLN A 45 -2.59 -2.61 -10.19
C GLN A 45 -3.80 -3.50 -9.86
N SER A 46 -3.62 -4.56 -9.07
CA SER A 46 -4.71 -5.45 -8.69
C SER A 46 -5.74 -4.74 -7.80
N PHE A 47 -5.30 -3.90 -6.86
CA PHE A 47 -6.23 -3.04 -6.13
C PHE A 47 -6.94 -2.05 -7.06
N SER A 48 -6.21 -1.36 -7.95
CA SER A 48 -6.79 -0.41 -8.92
C SER A 48 -7.85 -1.07 -9.81
N ALA A 49 -7.60 -2.30 -10.28
CA ALA A 49 -8.50 -3.03 -11.16
C ALA A 49 -9.83 -3.42 -10.49
N GLY A 50 -9.87 -3.50 -9.16
CA GLY A 50 -11.08 -3.76 -8.40
C GLY A 50 -11.89 -2.51 -8.03
N VAL A 51 -11.39 -1.31 -8.31
CA VAL A 51 -12.07 -0.05 -7.96
C VAL A 51 -13.32 0.13 -8.81
N VAL A 52 -14.42 0.45 -8.15
CA VAL A 52 -15.66 0.88 -8.80
C VAL A 52 -15.97 2.35 -8.49
N PHE A 53 -16.86 2.95 -9.28
CA PHE A 53 -17.33 4.34 -9.12
C PHE A 53 -16.22 5.41 -9.18
N ASN A 54 -15.10 5.11 -9.83
CA ASN A 54 -13.92 5.99 -9.91
C ASN A 54 -13.41 6.46 -8.53
N ARG A 55 -13.55 5.62 -7.48
CA ARG A 55 -13.13 5.94 -6.10
C ARG A 55 -11.66 5.61 -5.86
N GLN A 56 -10.78 6.23 -6.62
CA GLN A 56 -9.34 6.06 -6.50
C GLN A 56 -8.54 7.35 -6.71
N GLU A 57 -7.43 7.43 -6.00
CA GLU A 57 -6.34 8.38 -6.26
C GLU A 57 -5.06 7.58 -6.51
N CYS A 58 -4.60 7.63 -7.76
CA CYS A 58 -3.39 6.97 -8.20
C CYS A 58 -2.25 7.99 -8.24
N PHE A 59 -1.38 8.00 -7.23
CA PHE A 59 -0.30 8.97 -7.15
C PHE A 59 0.85 8.60 -8.08
N LEU A 60 1.16 9.50 -9.01
CA LEU A 60 2.21 9.34 -10.02
C LEU A 60 3.12 10.57 -10.01
N LEU A 61 4.44 10.36 -10.07
CA LEU A 61 5.41 11.45 -10.07
C LEU A 61 6.32 11.49 -11.30
N GLU A 62 6.22 10.49 -12.18
CA GLU A 62 6.90 10.47 -13.48
C GLU A 62 5.94 9.99 -14.59
N PRO A 63 5.86 10.70 -15.73
CA PRO A 63 4.98 10.31 -16.86
C PRO A 63 5.31 8.92 -17.41
N ALA A 64 6.60 8.56 -17.45
CA ALA A 64 7.06 7.24 -17.89
C ALA A 64 6.64 6.10 -16.95
N SER A 65 6.04 6.41 -15.80
CA SER A 65 5.52 5.39 -14.91
C SER A 65 4.29 4.70 -15.46
N TYR A 66 3.60 5.22 -16.50
CA TYR A 66 2.46 4.52 -17.08
C TYR A 66 2.06 4.87 -18.53
N GLY A 67 1.44 3.87 -19.19
CA GLY A 67 0.46 4.07 -20.27
C GLY A 67 -0.82 4.82 -19.81
N ASN A 68 -1.92 4.74 -20.55
CA ASN A 68 -3.12 5.62 -20.52
C ASN A 68 -3.94 5.74 -19.19
N HIS A 69 -3.34 5.76 -18.00
CA HIS A 69 -4.07 5.89 -16.73
C HIS A 69 -4.21 7.35 -16.27
N HIS A 70 -5.39 7.70 -15.77
CA HIS A 70 -5.65 8.97 -15.08
C HIS A 70 -5.10 8.89 -13.65
N GLY A 71 -4.03 9.64 -13.35
CA GLY A 71 -3.38 9.70 -12.04
C GLY A 71 -3.37 11.09 -11.42
N VAL A 72 -3.13 11.15 -10.11
CA VAL A 72 -2.87 12.35 -9.34
C VAL A 72 -1.39 12.69 -9.44
N TYR A 73 -1.09 13.76 -10.16
CA TYR A 73 0.25 14.32 -10.26
C TYR A 73 0.45 15.40 -9.21
N VAL A 74 1.36 15.17 -8.27
CA VAL A 74 1.71 16.18 -7.26
C VAL A 74 2.81 17.08 -7.84
N HIS A 75 2.38 18.23 -8.36
CA HIS A 75 3.28 19.26 -8.91
C HIS A 75 3.78 20.23 -7.83
N ASP A 76 3.09 20.31 -6.70
CA ASP A 76 3.47 21.22 -5.63
C ASP A 76 4.85 20.86 -5.06
N SER A 77 5.77 21.83 -5.12
CA SER A 77 7.15 21.62 -4.70
C SER A 77 7.26 21.55 -3.17
N SER A 78 6.39 22.25 -2.43
CA SER A 78 6.39 22.21 -0.97
C SER A 78 6.01 20.81 -0.47
N ALA A 79 4.90 20.24 -0.95
CA ALA A 79 4.46 18.89 -0.63
C ALA A 79 5.53 17.84 -0.97
N ARG A 80 6.21 17.99 -2.11
CA ARG A 80 7.33 17.11 -2.49
C ARG A 80 8.50 17.23 -1.52
N MET A 81 8.88 18.44 -1.11
CA MET A 81 9.92 18.65 -0.09
C MET A 81 9.52 18.11 1.28
N SER A 82 8.26 18.30 1.71
CA SER A 82 7.73 17.71 2.95
C SER A 82 7.87 16.18 2.92
N VAL A 83 7.49 15.53 1.81
CA VAL A 83 7.68 14.09 1.63
C VAL A 83 9.16 13.69 1.67
N MET A 84 10.06 14.43 1.00
CA MET A 84 11.50 14.15 1.06
C MET A 84 12.04 14.23 2.50
N ALA A 85 11.60 15.22 3.29
CA ALA A 85 12.00 15.37 4.68
C ALA A 85 11.54 14.19 5.57
N LEU A 86 10.42 13.53 5.23
CA LEU A 86 9.97 12.33 5.94
C LEU A 86 10.92 11.14 5.74
N PHE A 87 11.55 11.01 4.57
CA PHE A 87 12.54 9.95 4.34
C PHE A 87 13.73 10.05 5.28
N ASP A 88 14.20 11.28 5.51
CA ASP A 88 15.29 11.56 6.43
C ASP A 88 14.85 11.40 7.89
N ARG A 89 13.71 12.02 8.26
CA ARG A 89 13.18 12.01 9.63
C ARG A 89 12.90 10.60 10.15
N TYR A 90 12.32 9.74 9.32
CA TYR A 90 11.86 8.41 9.71
C TYR A 90 12.72 7.28 9.14
N HIS A 91 13.83 7.62 8.49
CA HIS A 91 14.74 6.67 7.84
C HIS A 91 14.02 5.67 6.93
N LEU A 92 13.04 6.14 6.14
CA LEU A 92 12.14 5.27 5.38
C LEU A 92 12.87 4.42 4.33
N HIS A 93 14.05 4.87 3.90
CA HIS A 93 14.91 4.15 2.96
C HIS A 93 16.39 4.28 3.38
N GLY A 94 17.04 3.15 3.69
CA GLY A 94 18.42 3.14 4.23
C GLY A 94 19.52 3.74 3.36
N TYR A 95 19.26 3.93 2.06
CA TYR A 95 20.18 4.56 1.11
C TYR A 95 19.55 5.77 0.42
N TRP A 96 18.66 6.49 1.12
CA TRP A 96 17.92 7.61 0.52
C TRP A 96 18.84 8.71 -0.02
N GLN A 97 19.80 9.14 0.79
CA GLN A 97 20.77 10.18 0.41
C GLN A 97 21.60 9.74 -0.82
N GLU A 98 22.16 8.53 -0.80
CA GLU A 98 22.88 7.98 -1.96
C GLU A 98 22.01 7.92 -3.22
N MET A 99 20.73 7.55 -3.06
CA MET A 99 19.78 7.49 -4.17
C MET A 99 19.54 8.87 -4.79
N LEU A 100 19.41 9.93 -3.97
CA LEU A 100 19.21 11.31 -4.43
C LEU A 100 20.37 11.82 -5.30
N TYR A 101 21.61 11.50 -4.92
CA TYR A 101 22.81 11.99 -5.61
C TYR A 101 23.28 11.09 -6.76
N SER A 102 22.75 9.87 -6.86
CA SER A 102 23.11 8.92 -7.91
C SER A 102 22.41 9.25 -9.23
N ARG A 103 23.20 9.47 -10.29
CA ARG A 103 22.66 9.67 -11.65
C ARG A 103 21.82 8.47 -12.08
N GLY A 104 20.64 8.74 -12.66
CA GLY A 104 19.74 7.72 -13.19
C GLY A 104 18.68 7.19 -12.21
N ASN A 105 18.70 7.59 -10.94
CA ASN A 105 17.74 7.12 -9.94
C ASN A 105 16.41 7.89 -9.87
N ARG A 106 16.17 8.84 -10.79
CA ARG A 106 14.97 9.68 -10.82
C ARG A 106 13.67 8.88 -10.72
N PHE A 107 13.58 7.78 -11.47
CA PHE A 107 12.41 6.89 -11.41
C PHE A 107 12.26 6.23 -10.04
N GLY A 108 13.34 5.70 -9.46
CA GLY A 108 13.29 5.09 -8.12
C GLY A 108 12.83 6.06 -7.03
N ILE A 109 13.36 7.28 -7.06
CA ILE A 109 12.96 8.39 -6.17
C ILE A 109 11.46 8.67 -6.30
N ALA A 110 10.98 8.87 -7.54
CA ALA A 110 9.58 9.14 -7.82
C ALA A 110 8.65 8.04 -7.31
N MET A 111 9.04 6.78 -7.46
CA MET A 111 8.22 5.62 -7.04
C MET A 111 8.14 5.51 -5.51
N HIS A 112 9.24 5.80 -4.82
CA HIS A 112 9.26 5.86 -3.36
C HIS A 112 8.38 7.02 -2.84
N MET A 113 8.52 8.21 -3.42
CA MET A 113 7.70 9.36 -3.05
C MET A 113 6.21 9.14 -3.36
N ALA A 114 5.87 8.58 -4.52
CA ALA A 114 4.49 8.25 -4.88
C ALA A 114 3.83 7.31 -3.87
N SER A 115 4.60 6.37 -3.31
CA SER A 115 4.10 5.47 -2.26
C SER A 115 3.83 6.19 -0.94
N VAL A 116 4.60 7.23 -0.61
CA VAL A 116 4.33 8.10 0.56
C VAL A 116 3.07 8.91 0.34
N PHE A 117 2.90 9.54 -0.83
CA PHE A 117 1.67 10.26 -1.16
C PHE A 117 0.44 9.35 -1.17
N ALA A 118 0.58 8.08 -1.55
CA ALA A 118 -0.52 7.11 -1.43
C ALA A 118 -0.95 6.87 0.02
N LEU A 119 -0.10 7.10 1.02
CA LEU A 119 -0.47 7.03 2.43
C LEU A 119 -1.08 8.34 2.94
N LEU A 120 -0.46 9.47 2.59
CA LEU A 120 -0.78 10.77 3.19
C LEU A 120 -1.85 11.56 2.42
N GLY A 121 -1.93 11.35 1.10
CA GLY A 121 -2.68 12.22 0.19
C GLY A 121 -1.79 13.28 -0.46
N ALA A 122 -2.35 14.11 -1.33
CA ALA A 122 -1.58 15.12 -2.07
C ALA A 122 -0.98 16.22 -1.17
N ASP A 123 -1.62 16.48 -0.02
CA ASP A 123 -1.11 17.36 1.03
C ASP A 123 -0.62 16.49 2.20
N PRO A 124 0.71 16.29 2.33
CA PRO A 124 1.29 15.47 3.39
C PRO A 124 1.25 16.14 4.76
N ASP A 125 1.01 17.45 4.84
CA ASP A 125 1.00 18.21 6.09
C ASP A 125 -0.42 18.23 6.72
N ASP A 126 -1.46 17.89 5.95
CA ASP A 126 -2.83 17.67 6.43
C ASP A 126 -3.10 16.21 6.84
N SER A 127 -2.92 15.93 8.13
CA SER A 127 -3.23 14.64 8.76
C SER A 127 -4.69 14.18 8.64
N SER A 128 -5.64 15.10 8.44
CA SER A 128 -7.05 14.74 8.29
C SER A 128 -7.29 13.94 7.02
N CYS A 129 -6.42 14.13 6.02
CA CYS A 129 -6.43 13.44 4.75
C CYS A 129 -5.75 12.08 4.78
N TYR A 130 -4.99 11.69 5.82
CA TYR A 130 -4.25 10.43 5.82
C TYR A 130 -5.15 9.20 5.68
N SER A 131 -4.65 8.16 5.01
CA SER A 131 -5.30 6.86 4.95
C SER A 131 -5.57 6.31 6.35
N ARG A 132 -6.74 5.70 6.54
CA ARG A 132 -7.16 5.12 7.82
C ARG A 132 -6.46 3.82 8.14
N PHE A 133 -6.03 3.10 7.11
CA PHE A 133 -5.27 1.85 7.22
C PHE A 133 -4.58 1.54 5.88
N VAL A 134 -3.63 0.61 5.93
CA VAL A 134 -2.93 0.05 4.78
C VAL A 134 -3.34 -1.41 4.63
N ILE A 135 -3.67 -1.85 3.42
CA ILE A 135 -3.76 -3.27 3.08
C ILE A 135 -2.60 -3.56 2.12
N CYS A 136 -1.80 -4.57 2.46
CA CYS A 136 -0.67 -4.96 1.65
C CYS A 136 -0.48 -6.47 1.58
N TRP A 137 0.38 -6.90 0.67
CA TRP A 137 0.97 -8.23 0.73
C TRP A 137 2.47 -8.10 0.49
N THR A 138 3.25 -8.62 1.42
CA THR A 138 4.70 -8.79 1.25
C THR A 138 5.07 -10.21 1.64
N PRO A 139 6.07 -10.84 0.96
CA PRO A 139 6.43 -12.23 1.23
C PRO A 139 6.84 -12.53 2.67
N ASP A 140 7.32 -11.50 3.39
CA ASP A 140 7.76 -11.56 4.78
C ASP A 140 6.71 -11.12 5.81
N GLY A 141 5.49 -10.77 5.37
CA GLY A 141 4.42 -10.42 6.31
C GLY A 141 4.67 -9.17 7.16
N SER A 142 5.67 -8.35 6.83
CA SER A 142 6.04 -7.19 7.65
C SER A 142 4.87 -6.22 7.87
N CYS A 143 4.69 -5.80 9.12
CA CYS A 143 3.68 -4.82 9.55
C CYS A 143 4.28 -3.62 10.29
N SER A 144 5.53 -3.71 10.74
CA SER A 144 6.22 -2.62 11.45
C SER A 144 7.55 -2.24 10.81
N ALA A 145 8.11 -1.10 11.25
CA ALA A 145 9.39 -0.62 10.76
C ALA A 145 10.53 -1.60 11.06
N ASN A 146 10.49 -2.23 12.24
CA ASN A 146 11.52 -3.15 12.73
C ASN A 146 11.52 -4.51 12.01
N GLU A 147 10.36 -4.94 11.51
CA GLU A 147 10.23 -6.18 10.74
C GLU A 147 10.60 -5.99 9.27
N SER A 148 10.45 -4.76 8.76
CA SER A 148 10.60 -4.48 7.34
C SER A 148 12.06 -4.55 6.87
N SER A 149 12.30 -5.19 5.73
CA SER A 149 13.63 -5.36 5.16
C SER A 149 13.68 -5.00 3.67
N ARG A 150 14.84 -4.53 3.21
CA ARG A 150 15.05 -4.28 1.77
C ARG A 150 14.92 -5.56 0.95
N ALA A 151 15.47 -6.66 1.45
CA ALA A 151 15.59 -7.91 0.70
C ALA A 151 14.24 -8.63 0.49
N LYS A 152 13.33 -8.56 1.47
CA LYS A 152 12.06 -9.31 1.43
C LYS A 152 10.84 -8.41 1.23
N THR A 153 10.72 -7.33 2.01
CA THR A 153 9.59 -6.38 1.91
C THR A 153 9.69 -5.50 0.65
N GLY A 154 10.92 -5.24 0.19
CA GLY A 154 11.17 -4.47 -1.03
C GLY A 154 10.80 -2.99 -0.87
N GLN A 155 10.09 -2.43 -1.85
CA GLN A 155 9.69 -1.02 -1.89
C GLN A 155 8.55 -0.70 -0.92
N THR A 156 7.66 -1.67 -0.65
CA THR A 156 6.51 -1.53 0.25
C THR A 156 6.91 -1.13 1.68
N ARG A 157 8.16 -1.42 2.08
CA ARG A 157 8.70 -1.01 3.38
C ARG A 157 8.56 0.48 3.67
N VAL A 158 8.62 1.34 2.65
CA VAL A 158 8.48 2.79 2.84
C VAL A 158 7.12 3.13 3.43
N VAL A 159 6.06 2.51 2.91
CA VAL A 159 4.68 2.70 3.40
C VAL A 159 4.51 2.06 4.76
N ILE A 160 5.00 0.83 4.95
CA ILE A 160 4.87 0.10 6.23
C ILE A 160 5.58 0.88 7.36
N ARG A 161 6.82 1.32 7.13
CA ARG A 161 7.58 2.11 8.12
C ARG A 161 6.86 3.40 8.46
N LEU A 162 6.41 4.16 7.46
CA LEU A 162 5.74 5.43 7.71
C LEU A 162 4.40 5.23 8.42
N ALA A 163 3.63 4.20 8.04
CA ALA A 163 2.38 3.84 8.71
C ALA A 163 2.62 3.50 10.19
N ASP A 164 3.67 2.73 10.49
CA ASP A 164 4.06 2.39 11.86
C ASP A 164 4.38 3.64 12.70
N TYR A 165 5.20 4.57 12.18
CA TYR A 165 5.51 5.84 12.85
C TYR A 165 4.29 6.75 13.04
N LEU A 166 3.32 6.69 12.13
CA LEU A 166 2.08 7.48 12.20
C LEU A 166 0.95 6.74 12.94
N HIS A 167 1.20 5.55 13.47
CA HIS A 167 0.21 4.67 14.09
C HIS A 167 -1.00 4.37 13.20
N ILE A 168 -0.78 4.27 11.88
CA ILE A 168 -1.76 3.85 10.90
C ILE A 168 -1.72 2.31 10.80
N PRO A 169 -2.83 1.60 11.04
CA PRO A 169 -2.85 0.14 10.99
C PRO A 169 -2.43 -0.45 9.65
N VAL A 170 -1.61 -1.50 9.68
CA VAL A 170 -1.16 -2.25 8.50
C VAL A 170 -1.71 -3.68 8.53
N PHE A 171 -2.55 -4.02 7.56
CA PHE A 171 -3.05 -5.37 7.34
C PHE A 171 -2.27 -6.05 6.21
N ASN A 172 -1.24 -6.81 6.59
CA ASN A 172 -0.50 -7.62 5.64
C ASN A 172 -1.18 -8.98 5.40
N LEU A 173 -1.62 -9.23 4.17
CA LEU A 173 -2.34 -10.44 3.76
C LEU A 173 -1.48 -11.72 3.77
N ALA A 174 -0.15 -11.60 3.91
CA ALA A 174 0.70 -12.75 4.21
C ALA A 174 0.61 -13.20 5.68
N ILE A 175 -0.03 -12.41 6.55
CA ILE A 175 -0.38 -12.83 7.91
C ILE A 175 -1.79 -13.42 7.89
N GLU A 176 -1.91 -14.69 8.28
CA GLU A 176 -3.18 -15.43 8.22
C GLU A 176 -4.30 -14.75 9.03
N ALA A 177 -4.00 -14.20 10.20
CA ALA A 177 -4.99 -13.48 11.00
C ALA A 177 -5.55 -12.25 10.28
N HIS A 178 -4.69 -11.47 9.61
CA HIS A 178 -5.10 -10.30 8.84
C HIS A 178 -5.91 -10.72 7.60
N LEU A 179 -5.43 -11.73 6.87
CA LEU A 179 -6.15 -12.31 5.74
C LEU A 179 -7.56 -12.76 6.15
N ARG A 180 -7.69 -13.53 7.23
CA ARG A 180 -8.98 -14.01 7.73
C ARG A 180 -9.91 -12.87 8.10
N ARG A 181 -9.39 -11.85 8.78
CA ARG A 181 -10.17 -10.66 9.16
C ARG A 181 -10.74 -9.94 7.94
N ILE A 182 -9.92 -9.70 6.93
CA ILE A 182 -10.38 -9.06 5.68
C ILE A 182 -11.33 -9.98 4.92
N TYR A 183 -11.02 -11.27 4.81
CA TYR A 183 -11.87 -12.25 4.12
C TYR A 183 -13.27 -12.31 4.75
N GLN A 184 -13.37 -12.28 6.08
CA GLN A 184 -14.64 -12.32 6.81
C GLN A 184 -15.47 -11.04 6.66
N SER A 185 -14.85 -9.90 6.30
CA SER A 185 -15.61 -8.66 6.07
C SER A 185 -16.26 -8.60 4.69
N LEU A 186 -15.88 -9.49 3.76
CA LEU A 186 -16.45 -9.50 2.41
C LEU A 186 -17.89 -10.07 2.43
N PRO A 187 -18.81 -9.50 1.65
CA PRO A 187 -20.16 -10.05 1.50
C PRO A 187 -20.12 -11.37 0.75
N ALA A 188 -21.13 -12.23 1.00
CA ALA A 188 -21.24 -13.55 0.38
C ALA A 188 -21.15 -13.53 -1.16
N THR A 189 -21.67 -12.48 -1.79
CA THR A 189 -21.64 -12.30 -3.26
C THR A 189 -20.22 -12.17 -3.82
N LEU A 190 -19.30 -11.52 -3.10
CA LEU A 190 -17.89 -11.44 -3.49
C LEU A 190 -17.13 -12.71 -3.07
N LEU A 191 -17.50 -13.32 -1.94
CA LEU A 191 -16.88 -14.57 -1.50
C LEU A 191 -17.10 -15.73 -2.49
N GLN A 192 -18.23 -15.77 -3.19
CA GLN A 192 -18.49 -16.74 -4.26
C GLN A 192 -17.52 -16.62 -5.44
N GLN A 193 -16.96 -15.43 -5.67
CA GLN A 193 -16.00 -15.13 -6.75
C GLN A 193 -14.55 -15.19 -6.24
N SER A 194 -14.36 -15.29 -4.93
CA SER A 194 -13.07 -15.22 -4.27
C SER A 194 -12.35 -16.57 -4.35
N PRO A 195 -11.01 -16.58 -4.50
CA PRO A 195 -10.21 -17.76 -4.17
C PRO A 195 -10.55 -18.22 -2.75
N SER A 196 -10.62 -19.54 -2.55
CA SER A 196 -11.02 -20.06 -1.24
C SER A 196 -10.04 -19.62 -0.15
N LEU A 197 -10.53 -19.44 1.08
CA LEU A 197 -9.65 -19.11 2.20
C LEU A 197 -8.50 -20.12 2.35
N LYS A 198 -8.78 -21.42 2.12
CA LYS A 198 -7.77 -22.50 2.13
C LYS A 198 -6.70 -22.31 1.06
N GLU A 199 -7.04 -21.76 -0.10
CA GLU A 199 -6.09 -21.45 -1.15
C GLU A 199 -5.22 -20.24 -0.78
N LEU A 200 -5.84 -19.17 -0.26
CA LEU A 200 -5.15 -17.96 0.13
C LEU A 200 -4.17 -18.18 1.29
N THR A 201 -4.54 -18.99 2.29
CA THR A 201 -3.68 -19.29 3.44
C THR A 201 -2.40 -20.05 3.08
N LYS A 202 -2.31 -20.67 1.89
CA LYS A 202 -1.05 -21.29 1.40
C LYS A 202 0.06 -20.27 1.18
N PHE A 203 -0.32 -19.01 1.01
CA PHE A 203 0.60 -17.89 0.80
C PHE A 203 0.81 -17.06 2.07
N CYS A 204 0.29 -17.52 3.20
CA CYS A 204 0.56 -16.93 4.49
C CYS A 204 1.82 -17.53 5.11
N LEU A 205 2.49 -16.75 5.95
CA LEU A 205 3.56 -17.26 6.78
C LEU A 205 3.01 -18.24 7.82
N PRO A 206 3.70 -19.37 8.07
CA PRO A 206 3.34 -20.28 9.14
C PRO A 206 3.38 -19.52 10.47
N HIS A 207 2.31 -19.63 11.28
CA HIS A 207 2.06 -18.92 12.53
C HIS A 207 3.33 -18.39 13.23
N GLN A 208 3.76 -17.19 12.85
CA GLN A 208 4.60 -16.39 13.72
C GLN A 208 3.65 -15.64 14.66
N GLN A 209 3.95 -15.72 15.96
CA GLN A 209 3.26 -14.99 17.00
C GLN A 209 3.50 -13.48 16.80
N PHE A 210 2.81 -12.88 15.83
CA PHE A 210 2.74 -11.42 15.76
C PHE A 210 1.84 -10.98 16.89
N THR A 211 2.42 -10.30 17.89
CA THR A 211 1.68 -9.60 18.92
C THR A 211 0.79 -8.57 18.23
N VAL A 212 -0.51 -8.86 18.16
CA VAL A 212 -1.52 -7.92 17.67
C VAL A 212 -1.63 -6.79 18.68
N THR A 213 -0.80 -5.76 18.54
CA THR A 213 -1.04 -4.47 19.20
C THR A 213 -1.92 -3.65 18.28
N GLY A 214 -3.24 -3.70 18.53
CA GLY A 214 -4.21 -2.89 17.80
C GLY A 214 -5.60 -3.53 17.75
N CYS A 215 -6.26 -3.61 18.90
CA CYS A 215 -7.71 -3.81 18.94
C CYS A 215 -8.40 -2.63 18.25
N PHE A 216 -9.42 -2.96 17.45
CA PHE A 216 -10.49 -2.00 17.13
C PHE A 216 -11.54 -2.08 18.22
#